data_AF-A0A7K4HE06-F1
#
_entry.id   AF-A0A7K4HE06-F1
#
_cell.length_a   1.000
_cell.length_b   1.000
_cell.length_c   1.000
_cell.angle_alpha   90.00
_cell.angle_beta   90.00
_cell.angle_gamma   90.00
#
_symmetry.space_group_name_H-M   'P 1'
#
loop_
_entity.id
_entity.type
_entity.pdbx_description
1 polymer ?
#
loop_
_entity_poly.entity_id
_entity_poly.type
_entity_poly.pdbx_seq_one_letter_code
_entity_poly.pdbx_strand_id
1 'polypeptide(L)'
;MLFQIISLEDFYILFFKIIVSFFCGFVIGIERTRVEAQYGARDHIFFSMISTSLIILHDIFFPVSEGFIIIVLFLGGMITFLLIGSIYRLFREGDPGYTSTLSMMLAMIVGILCYYSEYLAIAISVIFLIILSTKKQFHKIRRLKEIEWTGTVEFIAIVVLLYILIPDNLEIFGIVVKSIIIIFIVILAVKYFSYFLLKSTTEKNLYYISFLGGFAHSEATTVELAGIGASSSSIWLVIQTMLIRMIIVLMITPTLLGYALYPILITSIIGLIGSFLILRNKETQLTLEKIKNPLSIKSALVFAGTYLIGLVLSIVLSFFELNYLTYYLIVFGIGLLSGGASSLFVASAFYKNLINLGNALLMLTIGLSAAILNKIFYSTRSLDEKKNKKIYLIHLIIYIIITISILISMTFVTINIFNLSIF
;
A
#
# COMPACT_ATOMS: atom_id res chain seq x y z
N MET A 1 44.23 28.14 -0.03
CA MET A 1 43.08 27.21 -0.13
C MET A 1 41.96 27.84 0.71
N LEU A 2 41.05 28.60 0.07
CA LEU A 2 39.92 29.19 0.77
C LEU A 2 38.90 28.07 0.97
N PHE A 3 38.65 27.68 2.23
CA PHE A 3 37.44 26.93 2.55
C PHE A 3 36.26 27.78 2.10
N GLN A 4 35.54 27.34 1.07
CA GLN A 4 34.35 28.04 0.62
C GLN A 4 33.36 28.05 1.79
N ILE A 5 32.97 29.24 2.23
CA ILE A 5 31.98 29.38 3.29
C ILE A 5 30.65 28.93 2.70
N ILE A 6 30.19 27.74 3.10
CA ILE A 6 28.92 27.18 2.66
C ILE A 6 27.81 27.94 3.39
N SER A 7 26.75 28.30 2.67
CA SER A 7 25.55 28.89 3.29
C SER A 7 24.85 27.84 4.19
N LEU A 8 24.06 28.29 5.16
CA LEU A 8 23.26 27.36 5.97
C LEU A 8 22.30 26.52 5.10
N GLU A 9 21.75 27.10 4.04
CA GLU A 9 20.84 26.43 3.11
C GLU A 9 21.55 25.31 2.33
N ASP A 10 22.72 25.60 1.76
CA ASP A 10 23.54 24.60 1.07
C ASP A 10 23.96 23.48 2.02
N PHE A 11 24.31 23.80 3.27
CA PHE A 11 24.62 22.79 4.28
C PHE A 11 23.44 21.84 4.52
N TYR A 12 22.21 22.36 4.64
CA TYR A 12 21.02 21.52 4.80
C TYR A 12 20.77 20.62 3.59
N ILE A 13 20.94 21.14 2.37
CA ILE A 13 20.79 20.35 1.13
C ILE A 13 21.80 19.19 1.10
N LEU A 14 23.07 19.47 1.41
CA LEU A 14 24.13 18.46 1.41
C LEU A 14 23.95 17.42 2.52
N PHE A 15 23.53 17.88 3.70
CA PHE A 15 23.19 16.99 4.81
C PHE A 15 22.01 16.08 4.47
N PHE A 16 20.99 16.61 3.79
CA PHE A 16 19.87 15.82 3.30
C PHE A 16 20.32 14.73 2.32
N LYS A 17 21.23 15.03 1.38
CA LYS A 17 21.79 14.03 0.45
C LYS A 17 22.51 12.90 1.19
N ILE A 18 23.25 13.20 2.26
CA ILE A 18 23.88 12.18 3.12
C ILE A 18 22.82 11.34 3.83
N ILE A 19 21.76 11.94 4.37
CA ILE A 19 20.64 11.20 4.97
C ILE A 19 19.99 10.27 3.94
N VAL A 20 19.74 10.73 2.72
CA VAL A 20 19.18 9.90 1.65
C VAL A 20 20.11 8.71 1.35
N SER A 21 21.42 8.94 1.28
CA SER A 21 22.41 7.87 1.06
C SER A 21 22.43 6.83 2.18
N PHE A 22 22.23 7.25 3.43
CA PHE A 22 22.07 6.36 4.58
C PHE A 22 20.90 5.41 4.35
N PHE A 23 19.72 5.95 4.04
CA PHE A 23 18.52 5.13 3.83
C PHE A 23 18.65 4.23 2.60
N CYS A 24 19.25 4.71 1.52
CA CYS A 24 19.48 3.88 0.33
C CYS A 24 20.45 2.71 0.62
N GLY A 25 21.55 2.96 1.34
CA GLY A 25 22.46 1.91 1.79
C GLY A 25 21.78 0.90 2.71
N PHE A 26 20.97 1.39 3.66
CA PHE A 26 20.16 0.55 4.54
C PHE A 26 19.19 -0.35 3.76
N VAL A 27 18.47 0.22 2.78
CA VAL A 27 17.53 -0.51 1.92
C VAL A 27 18.21 -1.64 1.16
N ILE A 28 19.41 -1.43 0.64
CA ILE A 28 20.16 -2.49 -0.06
C ILE A 28 20.65 -3.56 0.94
N GLY A 29 21.20 -3.13 2.07
CA GLY A 29 21.87 -4.03 3.01
C GLY A 29 20.96 -4.77 3.99
N ILE A 30 19.71 -4.35 4.20
CA ILE A 30 18.82 -4.99 5.17
C ILE A 30 18.49 -6.45 4.83
N GLU A 31 18.30 -6.75 3.54
CA GLU A 31 18.11 -8.13 3.09
C GLU A 31 19.39 -8.95 3.27
N ARG A 32 20.56 -8.32 3.14
CA ARG A 32 21.85 -8.99 3.36
C ARG A 32 22.07 -9.33 4.83
N THR A 33 21.72 -8.42 5.76
CA THR A 33 21.72 -8.72 7.22
C THR A 33 20.81 -9.91 7.54
N ARG A 34 19.63 -9.94 6.93
CA ARG A 34 18.60 -10.95 7.21
C ARG A 34 19.03 -12.36 6.82
N VAL A 35 19.75 -12.50 5.72
CA VAL A 35 20.27 -13.81 5.27
C VAL A 35 21.66 -14.12 5.83
N GLU A 36 22.11 -13.37 6.85
CA GLU A 36 23.42 -13.51 7.50
C GLU A 36 24.57 -13.50 6.47
N ALA A 37 24.45 -12.63 5.45
CA ALA A 37 25.49 -12.47 4.44
C ALA A 37 26.75 -11.81 5.02
N GLN A 38 27.85 -11.94 4.29
CA GLN A 38 29.16 -11.37 4.66
C GLN A 38 29.13 -9.88 5.06
N TYR A 39 28.31 -9.08 4.37
CA TYR A 39 28.16 -7.65 4.62
C TYR A 39 26.69 -7.33 4.90
N GLY A 40 26.41 -6.61 5.99
CA GLY A 40 25.06 -6.27 6.42
C GLY A 40 24.68 -4.82 6.12
N ALA A 41 23.50 -4.42 6.59
CA ALA A 41 22.95 -3.07 6.47
C ALA A 41 23.92 -1.98 6.93
N ARG A 42 24.63 -2.21 8.04
CA ARG A 42 25.63 -1.28 8.55
C ARG A 42 26.71 -1.00 7.51
N ASP A 43 27.26 -2.04 6.89
CA ASP A 43 28.35 -1.89 5.92
C ASP A 43 27.88 -1.15 4.67
N HIS A 44 26.67 -1.46 4.20
CA HIS A 44 26.07 -0.80 3.04
C HIS A 44 25.78 0.68 3.30
N ILE A 45 25.28 1.02 4.51
CA ILE A 45 25.12 2.42 4.96
C ILE A 45 26.46 3.15 4.92
N PHE A 46 27.52 2.55 5.46
CA PHE A 46 28.84 3.20 5.47
C PHE A 46 29.36 3.44 4.06
N PHE A 47 29.24 2.46 3.16
CA PHE A 47 29.73 2.58 1.79
C PHE A 47 28.95 3.62 0.98
N SER A 48 27.62 3.70 1.13
CA SER A 48 26.82 4.71 0.45
C SER A 48 27.13 6.11 0.97
N MET A 49 27.19 6.31 2.29
CA MET A 49 27.51 7.61 2.89
C MET A 49 28.90 8.10 2.53
N ILE A 50 29.92 7.24 2.61
CA ILE A 50 31.29 7.60 2.21
C ILE A 50 31.32 8.04 0.75
N SER A 51 30.62 7.31 -0.13
CA SER A 51 30.56 7.65 -1.55
C SER A 51 29.89 9.00 -1.79
N THR A 52 28.76 9.28 -1.14
CA THR A 52 28.11 10.60 -1.22
C THR A 52 29.00 11.71 -0.68
N SER A 53 29.62 11.49 0.49
CA SER A 53 30.52 12.46 1.11
C SER A 53 31.75 12.76 0.26
N LEU A 54 32.33 11.76 -0.43
CA LEU A 54 33.46 11.97 -1.34
C LEU A 54 33.10 12.85 -2.53
N ILE A 55 31.90 12.66 -3.11
CA ILE A 55 31.44 13.51 -4.21
C ILE A 55 31.17 14.95 -3.74
N ILE A 56 30.53 15.12 -2.57
CA ILE A 56 30.35 16.44 -1.95
C ILE A 56 31.69 17.13 -1.71
N LEU A 57 32.67 16.37 -1.19
CA LEU A 57 33.99 16.88 -0.88
C LEU A 57 34.73 17.34 -2.15
N HIS A 58 34.67 16.54 -3.22
CA HIS A 58 35.21 16.90 -4.52
C HIS A 58 34.55 18.16 -5.10
N ASP A 59 33.22 18.22 -5.12
CA ASP A 59 32.50 19.27 -5.85
C ASP A 59 32.58 20.65 -5.17
N ILE A 60 32.78 20.67 -3.84
CA ILE A 60 32.72 21.91 -3.05
C ILE A 60 34.08 22.37 -2.55
N PHE A 61 34.97 21.46 -2.17
CA PHE A 61 36.16 21.81 -1.39
C PHE A 61 37.48 21.65 -2.14
N PHE A 62 37.52 20.88 -3.23
CA PHE A 62 38.75 20.60 -3.94
C PHE A 62 38.78 21.16 -5.36
N PRO A 63 39.95 21.59 -5.85
CA PRO A 63 40.18 21.77 -7.28
C PRO A 63 39.88 20.47 -8.04
N VAL A 64 39.31 20.60 -9.24
CA VAL A 64 38.86 19.45 -10.08
C VAL A 64 39.92 18.34 -10.19
N SER A 65 41.18 18.71 -10.41
CA SER A 65 42.28 17.75 -10.54
C SER A 65 42.59 17.00 -9.24
N GLU A 66 42.63 17.69 -8.11
CA GLU A 66 42.96 17.10 -6.80
C GLU A 66 41.81 16.27 -6.26
N GLY A 67 40.58 16.77 -6.37
CA GLY A 67 39.40 16.04 -5.91
C GLY A 67 39.16 14.76 -6.71
N PHE A 68 39.42 14.77 -8.04
CA PHE A 68 39.27 13.58 -8.87
C PHE A 68 40.25 12.48 -8.43
N ILE A 69 41.48 12.84 -8.10
CA ILE A 69 42.47 11.89 -7.55
C ILE A 69 41.98 11.29 -6.23
N ILE A 70 41.42 12.10 -5.33
CA ILE A 70 40.87 11.63 -4.05
C ILE A 70 39.73 10.63 -4.28
N ILE A 71 38.79 10.93 -5.19
CA ILE A 71 37.69 10.02 -5.56
C ILE A 71 38.25 8.69 -6.06
N VAL A 72 39.19 8.72 -7.02
CA VAL A 72 39.76 7.51 -7.62
C VAL A 72 40.48 6.66 -6.57
N LEU A 73 41.27 7.28 -5.70
CA LEU A 73 42.01 6.57 -4.65
C LEU A 73 41.06 5.94 -3.62
N PHE A 74 40.07 6.68 -3.12
CA PHE A 74 39.16 6.15 -2.10
C PHE A 74 38.19 5.12 -2.66
N LEU A 75 37.48 5.42 -3.75
CA LEU A 75 36.52 4.47 -4.34
C LEU A 75 37.25 3.25 -4.92
N GLY A 76 38.39 3.46 -5.59
CA GLY A 76 39.23 2.37 -6.08
C GLY A 76 39.78 1.51 -4.95
N GLY A 77 40.20 2.13 -3.84
CA GLY A 77 40.62 1.45 -2.62
C GLY A 77 39.49 0.62 -1.99
N MET A 78 38.28 1.17 -1.90
CA MET A 78 37.09 0.45 -1.40
C MET A 78 36.74 -0.76 -2.28
N ILE A 79 36.75 -0.61 -3.60
CA ILE A 79 36.54 -1.72 -4.54
C ILE A 79 37.61 -2.79 -4.37
N THR A 80 38.88 -2.38 -4.30
CA THR A 80 40.02 -3.30 -4.12
C THR A 80 39.90 -4.06 -2.81
N PHE A 81 39.53 -3.37 -1.72
CA PHE A 81 39.28 -3.98 -0.41
C PHE A 81 38.18 -5.05 -0.48
N LEU A 82 37.06 -4.75 -1.13
CA LEU A 82 35.96 -5.72 -1.32
C LEU A 82 36.41 -6.94 -2.14
N LEU A 83 37.18 -6.74 -3.21
CA LEU A 83 37.71 -7.83 -4.05
C LEU A 83 38.70 -8.71 -3.29
N ILE A 84 39.61 -8.12 -2.51
CA ILE A 84 40.53 -8.87 -1.63
C ILE A 84 39.72 -9.70 -0.63
N GLY A 85 38.69 -9.11 0.00
CA GLY A 85 37.80 -9.83 0.91
C GLY A 85 37.08 -11.00 0.24
N SER A 86 36.63 -10.83 -1.00
CA SER A 86 35.98 -11.89 -1.80
C SER A 86 36.96 -13.02 -2.14
N ILE A 87 38.19 -12.69 -2.56
CA ILE A 87 39.24 -13.67 -2.86
C ILE A 87 39.63 -14.44 -1.59
N TYR A 88 39.84 -13.75 -0.48
CA TYR A 88 40.17 -14.38 0.80
C TYR A 88 39.10 -15.40 1.21
N ARG A 89 37.83 -15.04 1.06
CA ARG A 89 36.69 -15.91 1.37
C ARG A 89 36.60 -17.10 0.42
N LEU A 90 36.87 -16.91 -0.88
CA LEU A 90 36.96 -18.01 -1.84
C LEU A 90 37.98 -19.07 -1.38
N PHE A 91 39.16 -18.65 -0.94
CA PHE A 91 40.20 -19.57 -0.48
C PHE A 91 39.89 -20.23 0.87
N ARG A 92 39.16 -19.55 1.77
CA ARG A 92 38.89 -20.05 3.12
C ARG A 92 37.60 -20.86 3.24
N GLU A 93 36.56 -20.47 2.51
CA GLU A 93 35.20 -21.01 2.62
C GLU A 93 34.71 -21.68 1.34
N GLY A 94 35.46 -21.60 0.23
CA GLY A 94 35.04 -22.11 -1.08
C GLY A 94 33.92 -21.32 -1.75
N ASP A 95 33.42 -20.25 -1.11
CA ASP A 95 32.40 -19.34 -1.63
C ASP A 95 32.94 -17.89 -1.64
N PRO A 96 33.14 -17.29 -2.82
CA PRO A 96 33.64 -15.92 -2.95
C PRO A 96 32.66 -14.84 -2.48
N GLY A 97 31.37 -15.16 -2.28
CA GLY A 97 30.38 -14.17 -1.85
C GLY A 97 30.10 -13.08 -2.88
N TYR A 98 30.11 -13.41 -4.18
CA TYR A 98 29.94 -12.43 -5.27
C TYR A 98 28.72 -11.53 -5.09
N THR A 99 27.59 -12.08 -4.61
CA THR A 99 26.37 -11.29 -4.41
C THR A 99 26.50 -10.23 -3.31
N SER A 100 27.27 -10.49 -2.26
CA SER A 100 27.56 -9.52 -1.19
C SER A 100 28.53 -8.44 -1.66
N THR A 101 29.52 -8.83 -2.46
CA THR A 101 30.46 -7.89 -3.06
C THR A 101 29.75 -6.96 -4.04
N LEU A 102 28.90 -7.50 -4.90
CA LEU A 102 28.09 -6.72 -5.84
C LEU A 102 27.11 -5.78 -5.12
N SER A 103 26.45 -6.23 -4.04
CA SER A 103 25.53 -5.36 -3.29
C SER A 103 26.25 -4.20 -2.62
N MET A 104 27.50 -4.39 -2.17
CA MET A 104 28.35 -3.31 -1.66
C MET A 104 28.77 -2.33 -2.74
N MET A 105 29.16 -2.82 -3.93
CA MET A 105 29.44 -1.94 -5.08
C MET A 105 28.22 -1.12 -5.48
N LEU A 106 27.04 -1.72 -5.43
CA LEU A 106 25.77 -1.02 -5.68
C LEU A 106 25.48 0.04 -4.63
N ALA A 107 25.72 -0.23 -3.35
CA ALA A 107 25.59 0.80 -2.31
C ALA A 107 26.52 2.00 -2.58
N MET A 108 27.73 1.73 -3.09
CA MET A 108 28.69 2.75 -3.52
C MET A 108 28.13 3.59 -4.67
N ILE A 109 27.65 2.95 -5.74
CA ILE A 109 27.05 3.61 -6.91
C ILE A 109 25.83 4.45 -6.50
N VAL A 110 24.95 3.90 -5.67
CA VAL A 110 23.76 4.60 -5.20
C VAL A 110 24.14 5.79 -4.30
N GLY A 111 25.18 5.67 -3.49
CA GLY A 111 25.74 6.82 -2.75
C GLY A 111 26.19 7.95 -3.68
N ILE A 112 26.87 7.64 -4.78
CA ILE A 112 27.22 8.65 -5.81
C ILE A 112 25.93 9.26 -6.40
N LEU A 113 24.94 8.43 -6.74
CA LEU A 113 23.67 8.90 -7.30
C LEU A 113 22.90 9.81 -6.34
N CYS A 114 22.96 9.60 -5.03
CA CYS A 114 22.32 10.51 -4.06
C CYS A 114 22.81 11.95 -4.19
N TYR A 115 24.02 12.16 -4.69
CA TYR A 115 24.52 13.51 -4.96
C TYR A 115 23.85 14.16 -6.17
N TYR A 116 23.67 13.40 -7.26
CA TYR A 116 23.18 13.91 -8.55
C TYR A 116 21.65 13.87 -8.68
N SER A 117 21.01 12.86 -8.11
CA SER A 117 19.56 12.66 -8.12
C SER A 117 19.13 11.72 -7.00
N GLU A 118 18.56 12.28 -5.94
CA GLU A 118 18.01 11.53 -4.80
C GLU A 118 16.92 10.55 -5.26
N TYR A 119 16.05 11.00 -6.17
CA TYR A 119 14.97 10.17 -6.73
C TYR A 119 15.50 8.92 -7.43
N LEU A 120 16.51 9.05 -8.29
CA LEU A 120 17.08 7.92 -9.01
C LEU A 120 17.79 6.95 -8.05
N ALA A 121 18.52 7.48 -7.06
CA ALA A 121 19.20 6.68 -6.04
C ALA A 121 18.20 5.85 -5.22
N ILE A 122 17.11 6.47 -4.76
CA ILE A 122 16.07 5.79 -4.00
C ILE A 122 15.39 4.73 -4.88
N ALA A 123 15.03 5.04 -6.12
CA ALA A 123 14.40 4.08 -7.04
C ALA A 123 15.29 2.84 -7.27
N ILE A 124 16.58 3.04 -7.56
CA ILE A 124 17.53 1.93 -7.81
C ILE A 124 17.73 1.10 -6.55
N SER A 125 17.91 1.70 -5.37
CA SER A 125 18.07 0.97 -4.11
C SER A 125 16.88 0.04 -3.83
N VAL A 126 15.67 0.54 -4.09
CA VAL A 126 14.43 -0.22 -3.91
C VAL A 126 14.28 -1.33 -4.94
N ILE A 127 14.58 -1.09 -6.22
CA ILE A 127 14.58 -2.14 -7.25
C ILE A 127 15.52 -3.28 -6.84
N PHE A 128 16.71 -2.94 -6.34
CA PHE A 128 17.65 -3.94 -5.86
C PHE A 128 17.14 -4.70 -4.64
N LEU A 129 16.52 -4.02 -3.67
CA LEU A 129 15.88 -4.69 -2.55
C LEU A 129 14.83 -5.72 -3.01
N ILE A 130 14.02 -5.41 -4.04
CA ILE A 130 13.06 -6.36 -4.63
C ILE A 130 13.79 -7.58 -5.20
N ILE A 131 14.80 -7.37 -6.03
CA ILE A 131 15.58 -8.45 -6.68
C ILE A 131 16.20 -9.35 -5.60
N LEU A 132 16.79 -8.74 -4.57
CA LEU A 132 17.44 -9.45 -3.47
C LEU A 132 16.44 -10.22 -2.61
N SER A 133 15.25 -9.66 -2.35
CA SER A 133 14.17 -10.27 -1.55
C SER A 133 13.41 -11.38 -2.30
N THR A 134 13.33 -11.30 -3.63
CA THR A 134 12.66 -12.29 -4.49
C THR A 134 13.48 -13.58 -4.64
N LYS A 135 14.78 -13.56 -4.32
CA LYS A 135 15.71 -14.70 -4.47
C LYS A 135 15.49 -15.83 -3.44
N LYS A 136 14.26 -16.08 -3.02
CA LYS A 136 13.88 -17.21 -2.16
C LYS A 136 13.64 -18.48 -2.98
N GLN A 137 14.72 -19.17 -3.32
CA GLN A 137 14.67 -20.62 -3.43
C GLN A 137 15.82 -21.20 -2.60
N PHE A 138 15.47 -22.21 -1.79
CA PHE A 138 16.35 -23.06 -0.98
C PHE A 138 16.77 -22.53 0.41
N HIS A 139 15.84 -22.60 1.38
CA HIS A 139 15.93 -23.58 2.48
C HIS A 139 14.67 -23.52 3.38
N LYS A 140 14.03 -24.68 3.56
CA LYS A 140 12.96 -24.89 4.56
C LYS A 140 13.57 -24.74 5.95
N ILE A 141 13.26 -23.65 6.68
CA ILE A 141 13.00 -23.59 8.14
C ILE A 141 13.05 -22.10 8.59
N ARG A 142 11.96 -21.37 8.36
CA ARG A 142 11.43 -20.23 9.16
C ARG A 142 10.15 -19.69 8.48
N ARG A 143 9.16 -20.58 8.29
CA ARG A 143 7.98 -20.36 7.43
C ARG A 143 7.04 -19.20 7.82
N LEU A 144 7.16 -18.59 9.00
CA LEU A 144 6.34 -17.45 9.41
C LEU A 144 7.07 -16.11 9.27
N LYS A 145 8.30 -15.99 9.79
CA LYS A 145 9.14 -14.77 9.66
C LYS A 145 9.50 -14.44 8.20
N GLU A 146 9.55 -15.44 7.33
CA GLU A 146 9.91 -15.24 5.93
C GLU A 146 8.78 -14.58 5.12
N ILE A 147 7.52 -15.01 5.28
CA ILE A 147 6.40 -14.52 4.47
C ILE A 147 6.12 -13.04 4.76
N GLU A 148 6.19 -12.65 6.03
CA GLU A 148 5.97 -11.27 6.44
C GLU A 148 7.01 -10.33 5.84
N TRP A 149 8.29 -10.69 5.93
CA TRP A 149 9.38 -9.85 5.43
C TRP A 149 9.30 -9.60 3.92
N THR A 150 9.02 -10.63 3.12
CA THR A 150 8.83 -10.42 1.67
C THR A 150 7.65 -9.49 1.41
N GLY A 151 6.56 -9.61 2.17
CA GLY A 151 5.44 -8.68 2.09
C GLY A 151 5.79 -7.25 2.48
N THR A 152 6.61 -7.04 3.51
CA THR A 152 7.13 -5.73 3.91
C THR A 152 7.97 -5.10 2.80
N VAL A 153 8.85 -5.89 2.20
CA VAL A 153 9.70 -5.44 1.10
C VAL A 153 8.88 -5.09 -0.13
N GLU A 154 7.92 -5.95 -0.51
CA GLU A 154 6.99 -5.68 -1.62
C GLU A 154 6.19 -4.38 -1.38
N PHE A 155 5.76 -4.11 -0.14
CA PHE A 155 5.07 -2.88 0.21
C PHE A 155 5.95 -1.64 0.03
N ILE A 156 7.14 -1.62 0.64
CA ILE A 156 8.10 -0.51 0.53
C ILE A 156 8.40 -0.27 -0.95
N ALA A 157 8.60 -1.35 -1.70
CA ALA A 157 8.86 -1.29 -3.11
C ALA A 157 7.74 -0.62 -3.90
N ILE A 158 6.51 -1.09 -3.76
CA ILE A 158 5.37 -0.54 -4.48
C ILE A 158 5.19 0.95 -4.13
N VAL A 159 5.29 1.31 -2.84
CA VAL A 159 5.10 2.69 -2.39
C VAL A 159 6.16 3.61 -2.98
N VAL A 160 7.43 3.24 -2.84
CA VAL A 160 8.54 4.07 -3.29
C VAL A 160 8.56 4.17 -4.81
N LEU A 161 8.38 3.05 -5.53
CA LEU A 161 8.37 3.08 -6.99
C LEU A 161 7.21 3.90 -7.53
N LEU A 162 6.00 3.74 -7.00
CA LEU A 162 4.86 4.54 -7.47
C LEU A 162 5.00 6.02 -7.13
N TYR A 163 5.55 6.35 -5.96
CA TYR A 163 5.76 7.74 -5.60
C TYR A 163 6.84 8.42 -6.45
N ILE A 164 7.94 7.73 -6.73
CA ILE A 164 9.09 8.32 -7.43
C ILE A 164 8.92 8.30 -8.95
N LEU A 165 8.43 7.19 -9.52
CA LEU A 165 8.36 7.04 -10.98
C LEU A 165 7.26 7.90 -11.61
N ILE A 166 6.28 8.36 -10.83
CA ILE A 166 5.18 9.19 -11.31
C ILE A 166 5.57 10.67 -11.14
N PRO A 167 5.79 11.40 -12.25
CA PRO A 167 6.11 12.82 -12.22
C PRO A 167 5.01 13.65 -11.55
N ASP A 168 5.39 14.73 -10.87
CA ASP A 168 4.42 15.60 -10.18
C ASP A 168 3.53 16.38 -11.16
N ASN A 169 4.03 16.64 -12.36
CA ASN A 169 3.31 17.31 -13.44
C ASN A 169 2.57 16.35 -14.38
N LEU A 170 2.56 15.04 -14.09
CA LEU A 170 1.82 14.10 -14.93
C LEU A 170 0.32 14.30 -14.71
N GLU A 171 -0.30 14.92 -15.71
CA GLU A 171 -1.72 15.17 -15.78
C GLU A 171 -2.34 14.33 -16.90
N ILE A 172 -3.34 13.52 -16.56
CA ILE A 172 -4.07 12.69 -17.51
C ILE A 172 -5.52 13.17 -17.52
N PHE A 173 -5.96 13.67 -18.68
CA PHE A 173 -7.30 14.24 -18.87
C PHE A 173 -7.66 15.35 -17.87
N GLY A 174 -6.70 16.06 -17.30
CA GLY A 174 -6.92 17.10 -16.29
C GLY A 174 -6.91 16.60 -14.82
N ILE A 175 -6.52 15.34 -14.58
CA ILE A 175 -6.35 14.79 -13.22
C ILE A 175 -4.86 14.67 -12.95
N VAL A 176 -4.42 15.28 -11.86
CA VAL A 176 -3.05 15.11 -11.35
C VAL A 176 -2.91 13.67 -10.88
N VAL A 177 -2.16 12.86 -11.65
CA VAL A 177 -2.00 11.42 -11.40
C VAL A 177 -1.35 11.19 -10.03
N LYS A 178 -0.45 12.09 -9.61
CA LYS A 178 0.25 11.99 -8.33
C LYS A 178 -0.70 11.97 -7.13
N SER A 179 -1.79 12.75 -7.14
CA SER A 179 -2.77 12.81 -6.06
C SER A 179 -3.49 11.47 -5.86
N ILE A 180 -3.85 10.81 -6.96
CA ILE A 180 -4.45 9.47 -6.94
C ILE A 180 -3.45 8.46 -6.36
N ILE A 181 -2.20 8.52 -6.81
CA ILE A 181 -1.15 7.60 -6.38
C ILE A 181 -0.85 7.74 -4.89
N ILE A 182 -0.84 8.96 -4.35
CA ILE A 182 -0.68 9.19 -2.91
C ILE A 182 -1.81 8.52 -2.12
N ILE A 183 -3.07 8.68 -2.55
CA ILE A 183 -4.20 8.04 -1.88
C ILE A 183 -4.12 6.52 -2.00
N PHE A 184 -3.71 6.01 -3.16
CA PHE A 184 -3.47 4.58 -3.34
C PHE A 184 -2.38 4.06 -2.38
N ILE A 185 -1.28 4.80 -2.21
CA ILE A 185 -0.23 4.50 -1.25
C ILE A 185 -0.79 4.47 0.18
N VAL A 186 -1.60 5.45 0.58
CA VAL A 186 -2.22 5.50 1.91
C VAL A 186 -3.15 4.29 2.12
N ILE A 187 -3.95 3.91 1.13
CA ILE A 187 -4.81 2.72 1.19
C ILE A 187 -3.95 1.45 1.33
N LEU A 188 -2.89 1.31 0.53
CA LEU A 188 -1.96 0.18 0.66
C LEU A 188 -1.32 0.14 2.04
N ALA A 189 -0.92 1.27 2.59
CA ALA A 189 -0.33 1.37 3.93
C ALA A 189 -1.32 0.87 5.00
N VAL A 190 -2.56 1.36 4.98
CA VAL A 190 -3.61 0.92 5.92
C VAL A 190 -3.86 -0.59 5.78
N LYS A 191 -3.92 -1.10 4.56
CA LYS A 191 -4.09 -2.53 4.30
C LYS A 191 -2.91 -3.34 4.86
N TYR A 192 -1.69 -2.86 4.65
CA TYR A 192 -0.48 -3.49 5.13
C TYR A 192 -0.42 -3.54 6.64
N PHE A 193 -0.55 -2.39 7.31
CA PHE A 193 -0.45 -2.30 8.75
C PHE A 193 -1.53 -3.15 9.42
N SER A 194 -2.74 -3.16 8.86
CA SER A 194 -3.81 -4.02 9.37
C SER A 194 -3.49 -5.51 9.23
N TYR A 195 -2.93 -5.93 8.08
CA TYR A 195 -2.43 -7.30 7.90
C TYR A 195 -1.26 -7.64 8.81
N PHE A 196 -0.29 -6.73 8.94
CA PHE A 196 0.89 -6.90 9.77
C PHE A 196 0.50 -7.05 11.25
N LEU A 197 -0.37 -6.18 11.78
CA LEU A 197 -0.90 -6.29 13.13
C LEU A 197 -1.64 -7.62 13.35
N LEU A 198 -2.44 -8.04 12.37
CA LEU A 198 -3.18 -9.29 12.41
C LEU A 198 -2.29 -10.54 12.43
N LYS A 199 -1.11 -10.47 11.81
CA LYS A 199 -0.14 -11.58 11.80
C LYS A 199 0.87 -11.53 12.94
N SER A 200 1.22 -10.33 13.40
CA SER A 200 2.13 -10.08 14.53
C SER A 200 1.48 -10.39 15.88
N THR A 201 0.15 -10.27 15.98
CA THR A 201 -0.58 -10.62 17.19
C THR A 201 -0.72 -12.14 17.39
N THR A 202 -0.79 -12.56 18.65
CA THR A 202 -1.25 -13.91 19.03
C THR A 202 -2.75 -13.97 19.28
N GLU A 203 -3.45 -12.83 19.19
CA GLU A 203 -4.89 -12.74 19.47
C GLU A 203 -5.71 -13.56 18.47
N LYS A 204 -6.46 -14.53 19.01
CA LYS A 204 -7.35 -15.40 18.22
C LYS A 204 -8.80 -14.96 18.28
N ASN A 205 -9.06 -13.79 18.85
CA ASN A 205 -10.42 -13.26 18.99
C ASN A 205 -10.98 -12.88 17.62
N LEU A 206 -12.15 -13.46 17.31
CA LEU A 206 -12.86 -13.23 16.06
C LEU A 206 -13.18 -11.76 15.80
N TYR A 207 -13.41 -10.96 16.85
CA TYR A 207 -13.58 -9.51 16.74
C TYR A 207 -12.35 -8.85 16.13
N TYR A 208 -11.17 -9.08 16.74
CA TYR A 208 -9.90 -8.49 16.31
C TYR A 208 -9.56 -8.91 14.88
N ILE A 209 -9.74 -10.20 14.61
CA ILE A 209 -9.55 -10.81 13.29
C ILE A 209 -10.42 -10.16 12.23
N SER A 210 -11.71 -10.01 12.51
CA SER A 210 -12.67 -9.44 11.57
C SER A 210 -12.39 -7.96 11.34
N PHE A 211 -11.95 -7.24 12.38
CA PHE A 211 -11.71 -5.80 12.35
C PHE A 211 -10.49 -5.49 11.48
N LEU A 212 -9.34 -6.03 11.83
CA LEU A 212 -8.12 -5.81 11.06
C LEU A 212 -8.17 -6.49 9.69
N GLY A 213 -8.79 -7.67 9.61
CA GLY A 213 -8.97 -8.35 8.33
C GLY A 213 -9.82 -7.54 7.34
N GLY A 214 -10.86 -6.84 7.79
CA GLY A 214 -11.67 -6.00 6.91
C GLY A 214 -10.92 -4.75 6.41
N PHE A 215 -10.12 -4.10 7.27
CA PHE A 215 -9.20 -3.05 6.85
C PHE A 215 -8.13 -3.55 5.87
N ALA A 216 -7.60 -4.75 6.09
CA ALA A 216 -6.62 -5.38 5.22
C ALA A 216 -7.20 -5.72 3.84
N HIS A 217 -8.28 -6.50 3.78
CA HIS A 217 -8.97 -6.85 2.54
C HIS A 217 -10.34 -7.48 2.85
N SER A 218 -11.43 -6.75 2.63
CA SER A 218 -12.78 -7.19 3.01
C SER A 218 -13.20 -8.49 2.33
N GLU A 219 -12.90 -8.66 1.04
CA GLU A 219 -13.27 -9.85 0.25
C GLU A 219 -12.48 -11.08 0.68
N ALA A 220 -11.15 -10.97 0.79
CA ALA A 220 -10.31 -12.09 1.20
C ALA A 220 -10.60 -12.53 2.65
N THR A 221 -10.80 -11.56 3.56
CA THR A 221 -11.16 -11.84 4.94
C THR A 221 -12.55 -12.47 5.05
N THR A 222 -13.51 -12.04 4.23
CA THR A 222 -14.84 -12.67 4.17
C THR A 222 -14.76 -14.15 3.76
N VAL A 223 -13.97 -14.45 2.73
CA VAL A 223 -13.73 -15.82 2.24
C VAL A 223 -13.09 -16.67 3.35
N GLU A 224 -12.03 -16.17 3.98
CA GLU A 224 -11.30 -16.89 5.01
C GLU A 224 -12.17 -17.15 6.25
N LEU A 225 -12.86 -16.12 6.75
CA LEU A 225 -13.78 -16.23 7.89
C LEU A 225 -14.88 -17.25 7.63
N ALA A 226 -15.49 -17.23 6.45
CA ALA A 226 -16.49 -18.22 6.10
C ALA A 226 -15.91 -19.65 6.02
N GLY A 227 -14.70 -19.79 5.46
CA GLY A 227 -13.97 -21.05 5.33
C GLY A 227 -13.60 -21.73 6.64
N ILE A 228 -13.31 -20.95 7.68
CA ILE A 228 -13.03 -21.47 9.03
C ILE A 228 -14.29 -21.61 9.89
N GLY A 229 -15.48 -21.40 9.32
CA GLY A 229 -16.75 -21.52 10.04
C GLY A 229 -16.99 -20.39 11.05
N ALA A 230 -16.47 -19.18 10.80
CA ALA A 230 -16.81 -18.02 11.61
C ALA A 230 -18.32 -17.69 11.55
N SER A 231 -18.82 -17.01 12.57
CA SER A 231 -20.21 -16.54 12.58
C SER A 231 -20.44 -15.47 11.50
N SER A 232 -21.68 -15.32 11.02
CA SER A 232 -22.03 -14.24 10.07
C SER A 232 -21.74 -12.85 10.64
N SER A 233 -21.81 -12.68 11.97
CA SER A 233 -21.48 -11.44 12.69
C SER A 233 -20.03 -10.99 12.50
N SER A 234 -19.13 -11.89 12.15
CA SER A 234 -17.74 -11.57 11.79
C SER A 234 -17.68 -10.80 10.47
N ILE A 235 -18.50 -11.20 9.49
CA ILE A 235 -18.63 -10.49 8.21
C ILE A 235 -19.27 -9.12 8.41
N TRP A 236 -20.21 -9.01 9.35
CA TRP A 236 -20.84 -7.72 9.68
C TRP A 236 -19.78 -6.68 10.03
N LEU A 237 -18.81 -7.09 10.84
CA LEU A 237 -17.71 -6.24 11.26
C LEU A 237 -16.71 -5.95 10.10
N VAL A 238 -16.48 -6.91 9.21
CA VAL A 238 -15.72 -6.71 7.97
C VAL A 238 -16.37 -5.66 7.07
N ILE A 239 -17.70 -5.64 6.97
CA ILE A 239 -18.44 -4.63 6.20
C ILE A 239 -18.19 -3.24 6.79
N GLN A 240 -18.21 -3.08 8.10
CA GLN A 240 -18.05 -1.76 8.72
C GLN A 240 -16.64 -1.19 8.55
N THR A 241 -15.62 -2.02 8.73
CA THR A 241 -14.23 -1.58 8.50
C THR A 241 -13.95 -1.28 7.02
N MET A 242 -14.60 -1.98 6.09
CA MET A 242 -14.60 -1.60 4.67
C MET A 242 -15.20 -0.20 4.46
N LEU A 243 -16.36 0.10 5.05
CA LEU A 243 -17.01 1.42 4.93
C LEU A 243 -16.14 2.53 5.52
N ILE A 244 -15.56 2.34 6.70
CA ILE A 244 -14.65 3.31 7.34
C ILE A 244 -13.44 3.58 6.45
N ARG A 245 -12.87 2.54 5.84
CA ARG A 245 -11.73 2.69 4.92
C ARG A 245 -12.04 3.58 3.71
N MET A 246 -13.31 3.73 3.31
CA MET A 246 -13.70 4.57 2.18
C MET A 246 -13.56 6.06 2.45
N ILE A 247 -13.49 6.47 3.72
CA ILE A 247 -13.20 7.87 4.10
C ILE A 247 -11.85 8.30 3.52
N ILE A 248 -10.86 7.40 3.52
CA ILE A 248 -9.51 7.64 2.99
C ILE A 248 -9.55 7.84 1.47
N VAL A 249 -10.35 7.03 0.77
CA VAL A 249 -10.54 7.14 -0.68
C VAL A 249 -11.08 8.52 -1.07
N LEU A 250 -12.03 9.03 -0.29
CA LEU A 250 -12.75 10.28 -0.58
C LEU A 250 -11.92 11.54 -0.27
N MET A 251 -10.73 11.41 0.34
CA MET A 251 -9.84 12.56 0.59
C MET A 251 -9.40 13.26 -0.70
N ILE A 252 -9.53 12.63 -1.87
CA ILE A 252 -9.27 13.25 -3.17
C ILE A 252 -10.28 14.37 -3.52
N THR A 253 -11.46 14.33 -2.91
CA THR A 253 -12.57 15.25 -3.12
C THR A 253 -13.10 15.72 -1.76
N PRO A 254 -12.46 16.70 -1.10
CA PRO A 254 -12.83 17.16 0.24
C PRO A 254 -14.29 17.60 0.36
N THR A 255 -14.86 18.19 -0.69
CA THR A 255 -16.27 18.58 -0.76
C THR A 255 -17.18 17.36 -0.68
N LEU A 256 -17.02 16.37 -1.56
CA LEU A 256 -17.78 15.12 -1.53
C LEU A 256 -17.60 14.38 -0.20
N LEU A 257 -16.37 14.35 0.34
CA LEU A 257 -16.07 13.75 1.63
C LEU A 257 -16.91 14.38 2.76
N GLY A 258 -17.00 15.71 2.83
CA GLY A 258 -17.75 16.40 3.89
C GLY A 258 -19.20 15.93 4.00
N TYR A 259 -19.87 15.71 2.87
CA TYR A 259 -21.25 15.23 2.85
C TYR A 259 -21.33 13.70 3.01
N ALA A 260 -20.43 12.94 2.38
CA ALA A 260 -20.41 11.48 2.47
C ALA A 260 -20.01 10.96 3.87
N LEU A 261 -19.38 11.80 4.69
CA LEU A 261 -18.94 11.45 6.03
C LEU A 261 -20.11 11.07 6.95
N TYR A 262 -21.25 11.75 6.86
CA TYR A 262 -22.42 11.44 7.71
C TYR A 262 -23.01 10.05 7.40
N PRO A 263 -23.38 9.71 6.14
CA PRO A 263 -23.89 8.37 5.83
C PRO A 263 -22.90 7.26 6.18
N ILE A 264 -21.61 7.45 5.89
CA ILE A 264 -20.59 6.44 6.15
C ILE A 264 -20.39 6.22 7.65
N LEU A 265 -20.18 7.30 8.43
CA LEU A 265 -19.90 7.16 9.86
C LEU A 265 -21.10 6.64 10.64
N ILE A 266 -22.31 7.15 10.39
CA ILE A 266 -23.50 6.71 11.13
C ILE A 266 -23.76 5.22 10.87
N THR A 267 -23.71 4.80 9.60
CA THR A 267 -23.85 3.38 9.23
C THR A 267 -22.76 2.53 9.90
N SER A 268 -21.51 3.00 9.85
CA SER A 268 -20.35 2.29 10.41
C SER A 268 -20.43 2.16 11.93
N ILE A 269 -20.79 3.22 12.65
CA ILE A 269 -20.88 3.23 14.12
C ILE A 269 -21.99 2.29 14.59
N ILE A 270 -23.20 2.41 14.00
CA ILE A 270 -24.32 1.52 14.35
C ILE A 270 -23.96 0.06 14.08
N GLY A 271 -23.37 -0.20 12.90
CA GLY A 271 -22.92 -1.54 12.52
C GLY A 271 -21.82 -2.09 13.43
N LEU A 272 -20.87 -1.25 13.86
CA LEU A 272 -19.78 -1.63 14.77
C LEU A 272 -20.30 -1.98 16.15
N ILE A 273 -21.17 -1.14 16.72
CA ILE A 273 -21.79 -1.39 18.03
C ILE A 273 -22.58 -2.70 17.98
N GLY A 274 -23.42 -2.89 16.96
CA GLY A 274 -24.17 -4.13 16.78
C GLY A 274 -23.28 -5.38 16.65
N SER A 275 -22.20 -5.28 15.87
CA SER A 275 -21.25 -6.38 15.69
C SER A 275 -20.48 -6.70 16.98
N PHE A 276 -20.02 -5.68 17.70
CA PHE A 276 -19.30 -5.83 18.97
C PHE A 276 -20.18 -6.49 20.04
N LEU A 277 -21.43 -6.04 20.20
CA LEU A 277 -22.35 -6.59 21.19
C LEU A 277 -22.66 -8.09 20.97
N ILE A 278 -22.62 -8.55 19.72
CA ILE A 278 -22.87 -9.96 19.37
C ILE A 278 -21.60 -10.80 19.47
N LEU A 279 -20.46 -10.26 19.05
CA LEU A 279 -19.18 -10.99 19.05
C LEU A 279 -18.54 -11.06 20.43
N ARG A 280 -18.77 -10.09 21.32
CA ARG A 280 -18.18 -10.06 22.67
C ARG A 280 -18.51 -11.29 23.52
N ASN A 281 -19.66 -11.92 23.28
CA ASN A 281 -20.12 -13.10 24.02
C ASN A 281 -19.82 -14.42 23.29
N LYS A 282 -19.39 -14.37 22.03
CA LYS A 282 -19.13 -15.56 21.20
C LYS A 282 -17.63 -15.80 21.14
N GLU A 283 -17.08 -16.41 22.18
CA GLU A 283 -15.69 -16.85 22.21
C GLU A 283 -15.50 -18.04 21.26
N THR A 284 -15.33 -17.74 19.98
CA THR A 284 -14.78 -18.69 19.01
C THR A 284 -13.36 -18.26 18.72
N GLN A 285 -12.42 -18.87 19.43
CA GLN A 285 -10.99 -18.73 19.14
C GLN A 285 -10.71 -19.55 17.88
N LEU A 286 -10.60 -18.87 16.75
CA LEU A 286 -10.25 -19.52 15.49
C LEU A 286 -8.84 -19.10 15.09
N THR A 287 -8.00 -20.07 14.78
CA THR A 287 -6.66 -19.83 14.27
C THR A 287 -6.72 -19.49 12.79
N LEU A 288 -6.33 -18.27 12.44
CA LEU A 288 -6.15 -17.88 11.04
C LEU A 288 -4.82 -18.37 10.53
N GLU A 289 -4.83 -19.44 9.74
CA GLU A 289 -3.61 -19.85 9.05
C GLU A 289 -3.42 -19.07 7.73
N LYS A 290 -4.49 -18.71 7.00
CA LYS A 290 -4.38 -18.39 5.56
C LYS A 290 -4.89 -17.02 5.11
N ILE A 291 -4.91 -15.99 5.97
CA ILE A 291 -5.09 -14.62 5.44
C ILE A 291 -3.91 -14.30 4.52
N LYS A 292 -4.20 -14.21 3.22
CA LYS A 292 -3.22 -13.88 2.18
C LYS A 292 -2.72 -12.47 2.41
N ASN A 293 -1.42 -12.25 2.17
CA ASN A 293 -0.83 -10.93 2.15
C ASN A 293 -1.60 -10.05 1.14
N PRO A 294 -2.30 -8.98 1.59
CA PRO A 294 -3.06 -8.10 0.72
C PRO A 294 -2.17 -7.25 -0.20
N LEU A 295 -0.85 -7.37 -0.06
CA LEU A 295 0.18 -6.65 -0.81
C LEU A 295 0.97 -7.54 -1.75
N SER A 296 0.56 -8.80 -1.91
CA SER A 296 1.05 -9.57 -3.05
C SER A 296 0.90 -8.71 -4.31
N ILE A 297 1.90 -8.70 -5.18
CA ILE A 297 1.86 -7.93 -6.43
C ILE A 297 0.53 -8.13 -7.17
N LYS A 298 -0.02 -9.35 -7.11
CA LYS A 298 -1.34 -9.70 -7.65
C LYS A 298 -2.49 -8.85 -7.08
N SER A 299 -2.59 -8.68 -5.76
CA SER A 299 -3.69 -7.92 -5.14
C SER A 299 -3.55 -6.40 -5.35
N ALA A 300 -2.32 -5.89 -5.38
CA ALA A 300 -2.05 -4.50 -5.74
C ALA A 300 -2.40 -4.23 -7.22
N LEU A 301 -2.00 -5.13 -8.13
CA LEU A 301 -2.34 -5.05 -9.55
C LEU A 301 -3.83 -5.20 -9.83
N VAL A 302 -4.55 -6.08 -9.10
CA VAL A 302 -6.01 -6.19 -9.24
C VAL A 302 -6.67 -4.88 -8.83
N PHE A 303 -6.26 -4.29 -7.70
CA PHE A 303 -6.80 -2.99 -7.29
C PHE A 303 -6.48 -1.90 -8.32
N ALA A 304 -5.20 -1.71 -8.67
CA ALA A 304 -4.76 -0.70 -9.63
C ALA A 304 -5.38 -0.91 -11.02
N GLY A 305 -5.51 -2.16 -11.46
CA GLY A 305 -6.15 -2.55 -12.72
C GLY A 305 -7.65 -2.25 -12.73
N THR A 306 -8.38 -2.63 -11.67
CA THR A 306 -9.81 -2.27 -11.54
C THR A 306 -10.01 -0.76 -11.50
N TYR A 307 -9.08 -0.04 -10.88
CA TYR A 307 -9.08 1.42 -10.84
C TYR A 307 -8.81 2.04 -12.22
N LEU A 308 -7.77 1.60 -12.92
CA LEU A 308 -7.45 2.05 -14.28
C LEU A 308 -8.61 1.79 -15.23
N ILE A 309 -9.26 0.63 -15.14
CA ILE A 309 -10.45 0.31 -15.92
C ILE A 309 -11.57 1.31 -15.60
N GLY A 310 -11.81 1.61 -14.32
CA GLY A 310 -12.78 2.61 -13.91
C GLY A 310 -12.49 4.00 -14.49
N LEU A 311 -11.24 4.47 -14.40
CA LEU A 311 -10.82 5.75 -14.99
C LEU A 311 -10.97 5.77 -16.51
N VAL A 312 -10.47 4.74 -17.20
CA VAL A 312 -10.58 4.63 -18.66
C VAL A 312 -12.04 4.61 -19.07
N LEU A 313 -12.90 3.88 -18.35
CA LEU A 313 -14.34 3.92 -18.55
C LEU A 313 -14.87 5.35 -18.35
N SER A 314 -14.58 6.04 -17.25
CA SER A 314 -15.01 7.44 -17.05
C SER A 314 -14.61 8.34 -18.21
N ILE A 315 -13.37 8.21 -18.70
CA ILE A 315 -12.83 9.00 -19.81
C ILE A 315 -13.55 8.66 -21.12
N VAL A 316 -13.64 7.39 -21.48
CA VAL A 316 -14.34 6.95 -22.70
C VAL A 316 -15.78 7.45 -22.69
N LEU A 317 -16.45 7.31 -21.54
CA LEU A 317 -17.83 7.76 -21.36
C LEU A 317 -17.96 9.27 -21.38
N SER A 318 -16.92 10.04 -21.06
CA SER A 318 -16.97 11.51 -21.19
C SER A 318 -17.06 12.00 -22.65
N PHE A 319 -16.65 11.17 -23.62
CA PHE A 319 -16.82 11.46 -25.04
C PHE A 319 -18.25 11.20 -25.54
N PHE A 320 -19.06 10.51 -24.74
CA PHE A 320 -20.46 10.25 -25.05
C PHE A 320 -21.31 11.06 -24.08
N GLU A 321 -22.24 11.88 -24.57
CA GLU A 321 -23.22 12.57 -23.70
C GLU A 321 -24.22 11.56 -23.11
N LEU A 322 -23.72 10.75 -22.16
CA LEU A 322 -24.48 9.68 -21.56
C LEU A 322 -25.31 10.18 -20.39
N ASN A 323 -26.49 9.59 -20.25
CA ASN A 323 -27.37 9.83 -19.13
C ASN A 323 -26.70 9.39 -17.80
N TYR A 324 -26.92 10.15 -16.74
CA TYR A 324 -26.49 9.84 -15.36
C TYR A 324 -26.85 8.41 -14.92
N LEU A 325 -27.96 7.86 -15.43
CA LEU A 325 -28.37 6.46 -15.23
C LEU A 325 -27.27 5.44 -15.62
N THR A 326 -26.52 5.69 -16.69
CA THR A 326 -25.44 4.79 -17.13
C THR A 326 -24.33 4.75 -16.09
N TYR A 327 -23.99 5.89 -15.49
CA TYR A 327 -23.00 5.98 -14.42
C TYR A 327 -23.43 5.19 -13.17
N TYR A 328 -24.73 5.12 -12.87
CA TYR A 328 -25.26 4.33 -11.75
C TYR A 328 -25.07 2.83 -11.98
N LEU A 329 -25.33 2.33 -13.20
CA LEU A 329 -25.12 0.91 -13.53
C LEU A 329 -23.64 0.54 -13.48
N ILE A 330 -22.76 1.40 -13.98
CA ILE A 330 -21.31 1.18 -13.96
C ILE A 330 -20.80 1.12 -12.52
N VAL A 331 -21.19 2.09 -11.69
CA VAL A 331 -20.71 2.14 -10.31
C VAL A 331 -21.19 0.94 -9.49
N PHE A 332 -22.42 0.46 -9.77
CA PHE A 332 -22.93 -0.77 -9.19
C PHE A 332 -22.09 -1.98 -9.62
N GLY A 333 -21.80 -2.12 -10.92
CA GLY A 333 -20.96 -3.19 -11.45
C GLY A 333 -19.54 -3.20 -10.87
N ILE A 334 -18.90 -2.02 -10.80
CA ILE A 334 -17.57 -1.88 -10.17
C ILE A 334 -17.66 -2.21 -8.68
N GLY A 335 -18.72 -1.77 -7.98
CA GLY A 335 -18.92 -2.03 -6.55
C GLY A 335 -19.06 -3.51 -6.23
N LEU A 336 -19.68 -4.32 -7.11
CA LEU A 336 -19.73 -5.78 -6.98
C LEU A 336 -18.33 -6.41 -6.98
N LEU A 337 -17.36 -5.78 -7.65
CA LEU A 337 -15.96 -6.22 -7.67
C LEU A 337 -15.19 -5.69 -6.45
N SER A 338 -15.27 -4.38 -6.19
CA SER A 338 -14.51 -3.70 -5.13
C SER A 338 -15.15 -2.37 -4.74
N GLY A 339 -15.47 -2.21 -3.45
CA GLY A 339 -15.99 -0.95 -2.91
C GLY A 339 -14.99 0.22 -3.04
N GLY A 340 -13.69 -0.06 -2.92
CA GLY A 340 -12.66 0.97 -3.10
C GLY A 340 -12.57 1.49 -4.52
N ALA A 341 -12.71 0.59 -5.51
CA ALA A 341 -12.70 0.98 -6.92
C ALA A 341 -13.94 1.81 -7.28
N SER A 342 -15.12 1.43 -6.77
CA SER A 342 -16.35 2.19 -7.02
C SER A 342 -16.29 3.58 -6.39
N SER A 343 -15.82 3.72 -5.14
CA SER A 343 -15.70 5.03 -4.49
C SER A 343 -14.72 5.95 -5.20
N LEU A 344 -13.59 5.40 -5.68
CA LEU A 344 -12.62 6.14 -6.48
C LEU A 344 -13.18 6.57 -7.84
N PHE A 345 -13.96 5.72 -8.51
CA PHE A 345 -14.64 6.07 -9.76
C PHE A 345 -15.60 7.26 -9.55
N VAL A 346 -16.40 7.23 -8.48
CA VAL A 346 -17.30 8.35 -8.13
C VAL A 346 -16.52 9.62 -7.88
N ALA A 347 -15.48 9.56 -7.04
CA ALA A 347 -14.67 10.72 -6.71
C ALA A 347 -14.00 11.31 -7.95
N SER A 348 -13.52 10.47 -8.88
CA SER A 348 -12.91 10.90 -10.14
C SER A 348 -13.94 11.55 -11.07
N ALA A 349 -15.13 10.95 -11.21
CA ALA A 349 -16.22 11.49 -12.03
C ALA A 349 -16.73 12.85 -11.50
N PHE A 350 -16.84 12.97 -10.17
CA PHE A 350 -17.22 14.22 -9.50
C PHE A 350 -16.14 15.30 -9.66
N TYR A 351 -14.86 14.95 -9.46
CA TYR A 351 -13.74 15.87 -9.69
C TYR A 351 -13.71 16.40 -11.12
N LYS A 352 -14.20 15.61 -12.09
CA LYS A 352 -14.36 16.00 -13.49
C LYS A 352 -15.61 16.77 -13.85
N ASN A 353 -16.45 17.10 -12.87
CA ASN A 353 -17.75 17.73 -13.08
C ASN A 353 -18.64 16.95 -14.07
N LEU A 354 -18.43 15.64 -14.23
CA LEU A 354 -19.31 14.76 -15.03
C LEU A 354 -20.63 14.50 -14.31
N ILE A 355 -20.62 14.63 -12.98
CA ILE A 355 -21.76 14.44 -12.09
C ILE A 355 -21.79 15.56 -11.05
N ASN A 356 -22.99 16.00 -10.68
CA ASN A 356 -23.19 16.92 -9.57
C ASN A 356 -23.01 16.21 -8.21
N LEU A 357 -23.01 16.99 -7.13
CA LEU A 357 -22.75 16.49 -5.79
C LEU A 357 -23.81 15.49 -5.29
N GLY A 358 -25.11 15.74 -5.58
CA GLY A 358 -26.18 14.81 -5.19
C GLY A 358 -26.07 13.46 -5.91
N ASN A 359 -25.76 13.47 -7.21
CA ASN A 359 -25.50 12.26 -7.99
C ASN A 359 -24.26 11.52 -7.49
N ALA A 360 -23.20 12.25 -7.12
CA ALA A 360 -22.02 11.63 -6.53
C ALA A 360 -22.34 10.90 -5.22
N LEU A 361 -23.16 11.47 -4.34
CA LEU A 361 -23.60 10.79 -3.11
C LEU A 361 -24.44 9.54 -3.39
N LEU A 362 -25.40 9.62 -4.32
CA LEU A 362 -26.20 8.46 -4.72
C LEU A 362 -25.33 7.35 -5.32
N MET A 363 -24.43 7.71 -6.23
CA MET A 363 -23.50 6.77 -6.85
C MET A 363 -22.59 6.10 -5.83
N LEU A 364 -22.06 6.88 -4.88
CA LEU A 364 -21.25 6.34 -3.79
C LEU A 364 -22.04 5.31 -3.00
N THR A 365 -23.27 5.62 -2.64
CA THR A 365 -24.16 4.71 -1.90
C THR A 365 -24.52 3.47 -2.70
N ILE A 366 -24.76 3.58 -4.01
CA ILE A 366 -25.00 2.44 -4.90
C ILE A 366 -23.76 1.53 -4.96
N GLY A 367 -22.57 2.11 -5.19
CA GLY A 367 -21.32 1.36 -5.28
C GLY A 367 -20.97 0.64 -3.96
N LEU A 368 -21.15 1.32 -2.83
CA LEU A 368 -20.95 0.73 -1.51
C LEU A 368 -21.99 -0.35 -1.20
N SER A 369 -23.25 -0.15 -1.57
CA SER A 369 -24.30 -1.17 -1.41
C SER A 369 -23.98 -2.43 -2.22
N ALA A 370 -23.51 -2.28 -3.46
CA ALA A 370 -23.03 -3.40 -4.28
C ALA A 370 -21.85 -4.12 -3.62
N ALA A 371 -20.90 -3.37 -3.06
CA ALA A 371 -19.76 -3.91 -2.34
C ALA A 371 -20.16 -4.62 -1.03
N ILE A 372 -21.26 -4.24 -0.40
CA ILE A 372 -21.84 -4.96 0.74
C ILE A 372 -22.51 -6.25 0.26
N LEU A 373 -23.31 -6.19 -0.82
CA LEU A 373 -24.02 -7.34 -1.38
C LEU A 373 -23.08 -8.48 -1.82
N ASN A 374 -21.90 -8.15 -2.36
CA ASN A 374 -20.96 -9.18 -2.81
C ASN A 374 -20.47 -10.10 -1.66
N LYS A 375 -20.62 -9.70 -0.38
CA LYS A 375 -20.25 -10.53 0.79
C LYS A 375 -21.14 -11.76 0.90
N ILE A 376 -22.36 -11.71 0.38
CA ILE A 376 -23.23 -12.90 0.27
C ILE A 376 -22.55 -13.94 -0.62
N PHE A 377 -22.06 -13.52 -1.79
CA PHE A 377 -21.42 -14.42 -2.74
C PHE A 377 -20.12 -15.02 -2.17
N TYR A 378 -19.20 -14.16 -1.68
CA TYR A 378 -17.90 -14.61 -1.17
C TYR A 378 -18.01 -15.53 0.05
N SER A 379 -18.93 -15.22 0.98
CA SER A 379 -19.12 -16.02 2.18
C SER A 379 -19.79 -17.35 1.90
N THR A 380 -20.86 -17.38 1.09
CA THR A 380 -21.61 -18.61 0.83
C THR A 380 -20.86 -19.64 -0.01
N ARG A 381 -19.96 -19.16 -0.89
CA ARG A 381 -19.08 -20.03 -1.69
C ARG A 381 -18.02 -20.73 -0.84
N SER A 382 -17.59 -20.07 0.23
CA SER A 382 -16.46 -20.51 1.04
C SER A 382 -16.89 -21.05 2.39
N LEU A 383 -18.19 -21.08 2.70
CA LEU A 383 -18.69 -21.46 4.02
C LEU A 383 -18.32 -22.92 4.36
N ASP A 384 -17.78 -23.13 5.56
CA ASP A 384 -17.50 -24.46 6.11
C ASP A 384 -18.74 -25.36 6.02
N GLU A 385 -18.57 -26.56 5.45
CA GLU A 385 -19.62 -27.56 5.24
C GLU A 385 -20.34 -27.95 6.55
N LYS A 386 -19.68 -27.81 7.69
CA LYS A 386 -20.27 -28.10 9.01
C LYS A 386 -21.30 -27.06 9.45
N LYS A 387 -21.37 -25.88 8.81
CA LYS A 387 -22.33 -24.82 9.17
C LYS A 387 -23.65 -24.99 8.46
N ASN A 388 -24.74 -24.68 9.17
CA ASN A 388 -26.05 -24.56 8.55
C ASN A 388 -26.11 -23.31 7.65
N LYS A 389 -25.92 -23.54 6.34
CA LYS A 389 -25.89 -22.49 5.30
C LYS A 389 -27.15 -21.63 5.30
N LYS A 390 -28.33 -22.21 5.55
CA LYS A 390 -29.61 -21.48 5.51
C LYS A 390 -29.70 -20.46 6.66
N ILE A 391 -29.39 -20.89 7.88
CA ILE A 391 -29.40 -20.01 9.07
C ILE A 391 -28.36 -18.90 8.91
N TYR A 392 -27.15 -19.26 8.48
CA TYR A 392 -26.08 -18.30 8.24
C TYR A 392 -26.47 -17.22 7.22
N LEU A 393 -27.04 -17.65 6.09
CA LEU A 393 -27.48 -16.77 5.02
C LEU A 393 -28.57 -15.81 5.49
N ILE A 394 -29.57 -16.31 6.24
CA ILE A 394 -30.67 -15.49 6.77
C ILE A 394 -30.11 -14.37 7.67
N HIS A 395 -29.23 -14.70 8.62
CA HIS A 395 -28.62 -13.69 9.49
C HIS A 395 -27.79 -12.67 8.70
N LEU A 396 -27.02 -13.13 7.70
CA LEU A 396 -26.21 -12.23 6.89
C LEU A 396 -27.07 -11.30 6.02
N ILE A 397 -28.12 -11.82 5.37
CA ILE A 397 -29.03 -11.04 4.53
C ILE A 397 -29.76 -9.99 5.37
N ILE A 398 -30.31 -10.36 6.52
CA ILE A 398 -30.99 -9.41 7.42
C ILE A 398 -30.08 -8.24 7.76
N TYR A 399 -28.84 -8.53 8.14
CA TYR A 399 -27.88 -7.48 8.47
C TYR A 399 -27.51 -6.60 7.28
N ILE A 400 -27.29 -7.21 6.11
CA ILE A 400 -26.97 -6.48 4.89
C ILE A 400 -28.11 -5.54 4.51
N ILE A 401 -29.37 -6.00 4.59
CA ILE A 401 -30.55 -5.17 4.35
C ILE A 401 -30.55 -3.99 5.32
N ILE A 402 -30.39 -4.23 6.64
CA ILE A 402 -30.35 -3.16 7.64
C ILE A 402 -29.23 -2.15 7.33
N THR A 403 -28.02 -2.64 7.03
CA THR A 403 -26.86 -1.78 6.76
C THR A 403 -27.06 -0.93 5.51
N ILE A 404 -27.58 -1.53 4.43
CA ILE A 404 -27.88 -0.81 3.19
C ILE A 404 -29.02 0.19 3.41
N SER A 405 -30.06 -0.19 4.14
CA SER A 405 -31.16 0.72 4.47
C SER A 405 -30.67 1.94 5.26
N ILE A 406 -29.84 1.75 6.28
CA ILE A 406 -29.25 2.88 7.04
C ILE A 406 -28.41 3.76 6.11
N LEU A 407 -27.54 3.17 5.29
CA LEU A 407 -26.70 3.91 4.36
C LEU A 407 -27.53 4.76 3.38
N ILE A 408 -28.56 4.16 2.77
CA ILE A 408 -29.48 4.82 1.85
C ILE A 408 -30.24 5.94 2.56
N SER A 409 -30.86 5.65 3.71
CA SER A 409 -31.62 6.63 4.48
C SER A 409 -30.76 7.82 4.87
N MET A 410 -29.55 7.59 5.39
CA MET A 410 -28.65 8.67 5.76
C MET A 410 -28.18 9.47 4.55
N THR A 411 -27.98 8.83 3.39
CA THR A 411 -27.65 9.53 2.14
C THR A 411 -28.78 10.48 1.72
N PHE A 412 -30.03 10.00 1.73
CA PHE A 412 -31.19 10.85 1.43
C PHE A 412 -31.37 11.97 2.43
N VAL A 413 -31.17 11.70 3.72
CA VAL A 413 -31.20 12.73 4.77
C VAL A 413 -30.15 13.80 4.50
N THR A 414 -28.91 13.43 4.17
CA THR A 414 -27.86 14.39 3.80
C THR A 414 -28.26 15.22 2.57
N ILE A 415 -28.75 14.59 1.50
CA ILE A 415 -29.16 15.30 0.29
C ILE A 415 -30.27 16.32 0.58
N ASN A 416 -31.28 15.94 1.36
CA ASN A 416 -32.40 16.80 1.70
C ASN A 416 -32.02 17.93 2.66
N ILE A 417 -31.24 17.65 3.71
CA ILE A 417 -30.81 18.67 4.69
C ILE A 417 -29.99 19.76 4.02
N PHE A 418 -29.13 19.38 3.06
CA PHE A 418 -28.24 20.32 2.37
C PHE A 418 -28.79 20.80 1.01
N ASN A 419 -30.04 20.45 0.65
CA ASN A 419 -30.69 20.82 -0.61
C ASN A 419 -29.81 20.56 -1.85
N LEU A 420 -29.17 19.38 -1.91
CA LEU A 420 -28.25 19.04 -2.99
C LEU A 420 -29.03 18.64 -4.25
N SER A 421 -28.66 19.20 -5.41
CA SER A 421 -29.30 18.81 -6.68
C SER A 421 -28.88 17.40 -7.09
N ILE A 422 -29.87 16.63 -7.54
CA ILE A 422 -29.71 15.27 -8.12
C ILE A 422 -29.90 15.33 -9.65
N PHE A 423 -30.37 16.47 -10.16
CA PHE A 423 -30.54 16.74 -11.59
C PHE A 423 -29.73 17.96 -11.99
#